data_AF-A0A5E7SGC4-F1
#
_entry.id   AF-A0A5E7SGC4-F1
#
_cell.length_a   1.000
_cell.length_b   1.000
_cell.length_c   1.000
_cell.angle_alpha   90.00
_cell.angle_beta   90.00
_cell.angle_gamma   90.00
#
_symmetry.space_group_name_H-M   'P 1'
#
loop_
_entity.id
_entity.type
_entity.pdbx_description
1 polymer ?
#
loop_
_entity_poly.entity_id
_entity_poly.type
_entity_poly.pdbx_seq_one_letter_code
_entity_poly.pdbx_strand_id
1 'polypeptide(L)'
;MKELSTKQKHLSYKLIATLIGSILFFSALFWLAGNFEGHGVTKSNESADIYELVYFSVVSITTLGYGDFTPIGISRLFASLEAIFGILFIGYSISQVLSLRQSTLVEYSVNYGIHEAYNQCIEYLIDAKESIGDKRREIQNSIIPEKISFLYNRSNPFYSSTKALRITNGYSSHLVNIGKIDELVKHVERAAHHVEELAGFSRKYLNLLQSKNIDWKQDRTFSILLTVCDQVDYFVDQFIEKTSYASRPYKGGGMYRDVVKSITNDIRGKCRKS
;
A
#
# COMPACT_ATOMS: atom_id res chain seq x y z
N MET A 1 8.87 -9.52 -9.13
CA MET A 1 10.35 -9.70 -9.02
C MET A 1 11.05 -10.00 -10.34
N LYS A 2 10.58 -10.95 -11.18
CA LYS A 2 11.23 -11.27 -12.46
C LYS A 2 11.27 -10.09 -13.45
N GLU A 3 10.16 -9.36 -13.60
CA GLU A 3 10.09 -8.19 -14.50
C GLU A 3 11.04 -7.05 -14.09
N LEU A 4 11.20 -6.83 -12.79
CA LEU A 4 12.11 -5.82 -12.27
C LEU A 4 13.57 -6.16 -12.57
N SER A 5 13.93 -7.45 -12.44
CA SER A 5 15.25 -7.94 -12.82
C SER A 5 15.51 -7.75 -14.32
N THR A 6 14.50 -7.98 -15.17
CA THR A 6 14.61 -7.75 -16.61
C THR A 6 14.80 -6.29 -16.96
N LYS A 7 13.99 -5.37 -16.39
CA LYS A 7 14.14 -3.92 -16.60
C LYS A 7 15.50 -3.42 -16.13
N GLN A 8 15.97 -3.88 -14.98
CA GLN A 8 17.28 -3.51 -14.44
C GLN A 8 18.41 -3.96 -15.38
N LYS A 9 18.39 -5.22 -15.84
CA LYS A 9 19.38 -5.74 -16.80
C LYS A 9 19.40 -4.91 -18.08
N HIS A 10 18.23 -4.62 -18.64
CA HIS A 10 18.13 -3.82 -19.86
C HIS A 10 18.66 -2.39 -19.69
N LEU A 11 18.38 -1.74 -18.55
CA LEU A 11 18.96 -0.44 -18.22
C LEU A 11 20.48 -0.53 -18.12
N SER A 12 21.01 -1.52 -17.39
CA SER A 12 22.46 -1.72 -17.24
C SER A 12 23.15 -1.90 -18.59
N TYR A 13 22.60 -2.74 -19.49
CA TYR A 13 23.14 -2.89 -20.84
C TYR A 13 23.11 -1.59 -21.64
N LYS A 14 22.02 -0.81 -21.55
CA LYS A 14 21.93 0.49 -22.21
C LYS A 14 22.97 1.48 -21.71
N LEU A 15 23.14 1.62 -20.39
CA LEU A 15 24.12 2.53 -19.82
C LEU A 15 25.55 2.12 -20.19
N ILE A 16 25.88 0.83 -20.11
CA ILE A 16 27.20 0.32 -20.51
C ILE A 16 27.46 0.57 -21.99
N ALA A 17 26.49 0.29 -22.86
CA ALA A 17 26.61 0.54 -24.29
C ALA A 17 26.80 2.02 -24.61
N THR A 18 26.07 2.92 -23.94
CA THR A 18 26.24 4.37 -24.10
C THR A 18 27.61 4.84 -23.63
N LEU A 19 28.11 4.32 -22.50
CA LEU A 19 29.45 4.68 -21.99
C LEU A 19 30.55 4.24 -22.96
N ILE A 20 30.51 2.98 -23.41
CA ILE A 20 31.48 2.45 -24.39
C ILE A 20 31.38 3.25 -25.70
N GLY A 21 30.15 3.53 -26.16
CA GLY A 21 29.92 4.35 -27.35
C GLY A 21 30.50 5.75 -27.24
N SER A 22 30.34 6.42 -26.08
CA SER A 22 30.92 7.75 -25.85
C SER A 22 32.44 7.72 -25.82
N ILE A 23 33.05 6.70 -25.20
CA ILE A 23 34.51 6.55 -25.16
C ILE A 23 35.04 6.44 -26.59
N LEU A 24 34.48 5.51 -27.38
CA LEU A 24 34.90 5.32 -28.77
C LEU A 24 34.65 6.57 -29.63
N PHE A 25 33.56 7.30 -29.38
CA PHE A 25 33.25 8.54 -30.07
C PHE A 25 34.28 9.64 -29.79
N PHE A 26 34.62 9.89 -28.52
CA PHE A 26 35.62 10.91 -28.16
C PHE A 26 37.03 10.50 -28.61
N SER A 27 37.41 9.22 -28.51
CA SER A 27 38.66 8.72 -29.07
C SER A 27 38.75 8.94 -30.59
N ALA A 28 37.66 8.73 -31.33
CA ALA A 28 37.61 9.03 -32.75
C ALA A 28 37.74 10.53 -33.03
N LEU A 29 37.13 11.40 -32.21
CA LEU A 29 37.31 12.85 -32.32
C LEU A 29 38.76 13.28 -32.08
N PHE A 30 39.43 12.71 -31.07
CA PHE A 30 40.86 13.00 -30.83
C PHE A 30 41.75 12.50 -31.95
N TRP A 31 41.45 11.33 -32.51
CA TRP A 31 42.19 10.79 -33.65
C TRP A 31 42.03 11.68 -34.89
N LEU A 32 40.81 12.12 -35.20
CA LEU A 32 40.55 13.08 -36.27
C LEU A 32 41.25 14.42 -36.04
N ALA A 33 41.26 14.92 -34.80
CA ALA A 33 41.96 16.15 -34.44
C ALA A 33 43.48 16.03 -34.58
N GLY A 34 44.04 14.85 -34.28
CA GLY A 34 45.47 14.55 -34.41
C GLY A 34 45.99 14.56 -35.85
N ASN A 35 45.12 14.41 -36.85
CA ASN A 35 45.49 14.55 -38.26
C ASN A 35 45.83 16.00 -38.66
N PHE A 36 45.47 16.98 -37.83
CA PHE A 36 45.82 18.39 -38.04
C PHE A 36 47.00 18.78 -37.16
N GLU A 37 48.02 19.43 -37.74
CA GLU A 37 49.24 19.81 -37.04
C GLU A 37 48.93 20.68 -35.81
N GLY A 38 49.38 20.25 -34.62
CA GLY A 38 49.21 20.99 -33.37
C GLY A 38 47.85 20.83 -32.69
N HIS A 39 46.99 19.92 -33.15
CA HIS A 39 45.62 19.75 -32.64
C HIS A 39 45.35 18.41 -31.93
N GLY A 40 46.35 17.55 -31.78
CA GLY A 40 46.21 16.21 -31.18
C GLY A 40 46.38 16.13 -29.66
N VAL A 41 46.31 14.90 -29.14
CA VAL A 41 46.68 14.54 -27.77
C VAL A 41 48.12 14.05 -27.78
N THR A 42 48.96 14.55 -26.87
CA THR A 42 50.40 14.25 -26.86
C THR A 42 50.91 13.83 -25.49
N LYS A 43 51.98 13.05 -25.50
CA LYS A 43 52.78 12.68 -24.33
C LYS A 43 54.24 13.01 -24.64
N SER A 44 54.86 13.89 -23.86
CA SER A 44 56.26 14.30 -24.07
C SER A 44 56.58 14.76 -25.51
N ASN A 45 55.68 15.51 -26.14
CA ASN A 45 55.75 15.97 -27.54
C ASN A 45 55.61 14.88 -28.62
N GLU A 46 55.31 13.63 -28.25
CA GLU A 46 54.94 12.57 -29.18
C GLU A 46 53.41 12.47 -29.28
N SER A 47 52.90 12.21 -30.48
CA SER A 47 51.46 12.05 -30.71
C SER A 47 50.97 10.71 -30.18
N ALA A 48 49.83 10.72 -29.48
CA ALA A 48 49.26 9.51 -28.90
C ALA A 48 48.74 8.54 -29.98
N ASP A 49 49.01 7.24 -29.81
CA ASP A 49 48.45 6.18 -30.66
C ASP A 49 46.97 5.91 -30.34
N ILE A 50 46.26 5.17 -31.20
CA ILE A 50 44.83 4.87 -31.09
C ILE A 50 44.46 4.27 -29.72
N TYR A 51 45.28 3.34 -29.20
CA TYR A 51 45.03 2.74 -27.88
C TYR A 51 45.22 3.75 -26.73
N GLU A 52 46.14 4.68 -26.88
CA GLU A 52 46.39 5.75 -25.92
C GLU A 52 45.28 6.80 -25.94
N LEU A 53 44.67 7.06 -27.09
CA LEU A 53 43.48 7.92 -27.21
C LEU A 53 42.24 7.30 -26.56
N VAL A 54 42.07 5.98 -26.64
CA VAL A 54 41.04 5.25 -25.89
C VAL A 54 41.28 5.33 -24.39
N TYR A 55 42.51 5.10 -23.97
CA TYR A 55 42.91 5.27 -22.57
C TYR A 55 42.67 6.71 -22.06
N PHE A 56 43.07 7.72 -22.83
CA PHE A 56 42.87 9.13 -22.49
C PHE A 56 41.38 9.46 -22.33
N SER A 57 40.54 8.97 -23.24
CA SER A 57 39.08 9.14 -23.15
C SER A 57 38.51 8.45 -21.90
N VAL A 58 38.92 7.21 -21.61
CA VAL A 58 38.50 6.49 -20.38
C VAL A 58 38.87 7.28 -19.13
N VAL A 59 40.11 7.74 -19.02
CA VAL A 59 40.60 8.48 -17.85
C VAL A 59 39.94 9.87 -17.73
N SER A 60 39.58 10.49 -18.85
CA SER A 60 38.89 11.78 -18.89
C SER A 60 37.42 11.67 -18.51
N ILE A 61 36.67 10.76 -19.14
CA ILE A 61 35.24 10.57 -18.87
C ILE A 61 34.97 10.03 -17.45
N THR A 62 35.91 9.25 -16.90
CA THR A 62 35.86 8.77 -15.51
C THR A 62 36.38 9.79 -14.50
N THR A 63 36.84 10.96 -14.94
CA THR A 63 37.40 12.04 -14.11
C THR A 63 38.68 11.67 -13.34
N LEU A 64 39.34 10.56 -13.70
CA LEU A 64 40.61 10.15 -13.10
C LEU A 64 41.75 11.11 -13.43
N GLY A 65 41.84 11.54 -14.68
CA GLY A 65 42.76 12.60 -15.14
C GLY A 65 44.22 12.44 -14.69
N TYR A 66 44.88 11.31 -14.96
CA TYR A 66 46.25 11.04 -14.51
C TYR A 66 47.30 12.08 -14.96
N GLY A 67 47.02 12.84 -16.03
CA GLY A 67 47.88 13.94 -16.49
C GLY A 67 49.11 13.50 -17.29
N ASP A 68 49.15 12.23 -17.69
CA ASP A 68 50.18 11.63 -18.54
C ASP A 68 50.04 12.02 -20.02
N PHE A 69 48.82 12.34 -20.46
CA PHE A 69 48.53 12.87 -21.79
C PHE A 69 47.93 14.27 -21.71
N THR A 70 48.30 15.12 -22.67
CA THR A 70 47.86 16.52 -22.73
C THR A 70 47.21 16.84 -24.08
N PRO A 71 45.97 17.37 -24.11
CA PRO A 71 45.34 17.81 -25.35
C PRO A 71 45.88 19.18 -25.79
N ILE A 72 46.17 19.32 -27.08
CA ILE A 72 46.66 20.56 -27.70
C ILE A 72 45.67 21.03 -28.76
N GLY A 73 45.60 22.35 -28.98
CA GLY A 73 44.72 22.94 -29.99
C GLY A 73 43.25 22.63 -29.73
N ILE A 74 42.56 22.06 -30.72
CA ILE A 74 41.12 21.80 -30.66
C ILE A 74 40.76 20.60 -29.77
N SER A 75 41.71 19.68 -29.54
CA SER A 75 41.50 18.58 -28.58
C SER A 75 41.22 19.07 -27.17
N ARG A 76 41.61 20.30 -26.81
CA ARG A 76 41.23 20.91 -25.51
C ARG A 76 39.73 21.12 -25.38
N LEU A 77 39.08 21.54 -26.47
CA LEU A 77 37.63 21.71 -26.52
C LEU A 77 36.94 20.35 -26.38
N PHE A 78 37.40 19.33 -27.11
CA PHE A 78 36.85 17.98 -27.01
C PHE A 78 37.03 17.37 -25.62
N ALA A 79 38.21 17.50 -25.00
CA ALA A 79 38.46 17.04 -23.63
C ALA A 79 37.57 17.78 -22.61
N SER A 80 37.33 19.08 -22.81
CA SER A 80 36.41 19.85 -21.96
C SER A 80 34.96 19.37 -22.09
N LEU A 81 34.50 19.12 -23.32
CA LEU A 81 33.18 18.57 -23.60
C LEU A 81 33.02 17.16 -23.04
N GLU A 82 34.05 16.33 -23.17
CA GLU A 82 34.07 14.97 -22.62
C GLU A 82 33.97 14.98 -21.10
N ALA A 83 34.70 15.87 -20.41
CA ALA A 83 34.61 16.02 -18.96
C ALA A 83 33.20 16.43 -18.51
N ILE A 84 32.58 17.40 -19.19
CA ILE A 84 31.18 17.81 -18.92
C ILE A 84 30.23 16.63 -19.16
N PHE A 85 30.41 15.92 -20.28
CA PHE A 85 29.60 14.76 -20.62
C PHE A 85 29.73 13.65 -19.57
N GLY A 86 30.95 13.33 -19.12
CA GLY A 86 31.20 12.29 -18.11
C GLY A 86 30.49 12.57 -16.80
N ILE A 87 30.58 13.80 -16.28
CA ILE A 87 29.89 14.22 -15.05
C ILE A 87 28.36 14.09 -15.20
N LEU A 88 27.80 14.60 -16.29
CA LEU A 88 26.36 14.50 -16.56
C LEU A 88 25.92 13.05 -16.73
N PHE A 89 26.72 12.22 -17.41
CA PHE A 89 26.42 10.82 -17.66
C PHE A 89 26.43 9.99 -16.38
N ILE A 90 27.41 10.18 -15.50
CA ILE A 90 27.46 9.50 -14.20
C ILE A 90 26.25 9.90 -13.34
N GLY A 91 25.94 11.21 -13.26
CA GLY A 91 24.78 11.71 -12.53
C GLY A 91 23.46 11.13 -13.06
N TYR A 92 23.28 11.13 -14.38
CA TYR A 92 22.11 10.53 -15.04
C TYR A 92 22.02 9.01 -14.77
N SER A 93 23.15 8.29 -14.88
CA SER A 93 23.21 6.85 -14.64
C SER A 93 22.76 6.48 -13.23
N ILE A 94 23.26 7.22 -12.22
CA ILE A 94 22.86 7.03 -10.82
C ILE A 94 21.36 7.34 -10.65
N SER A 95 20.88 8.45 -11.20
CA SER A 95 19.47 8.85 -11.13
C SER A 95 18.52 7.80 -11.70
N GLN A 96 18.86 7.22 -12.87
CA GLN A 96 18.04 6.19 -13.51
C GLN A 96 18.00 4.89 -12.70
N VAL A 97 19.14 4.46 -12.15
CA VAL A 97 19.20 3.27 -11.28
C VAL A 97 18.37 3.49 -10.02
N LEU A 98 18.47 4.67 -9.41
CA LEU A 98 17.71 5.02 -8.20
C LEU A 98 16.20 5.09 -8.48
N SER A 99 15.79 5.73 -9.57
CA SER A 99 14.38 5.87 -9.97
C SER A 99 13.70 4.51 -10.13
N LEU A 100 14.36 3.54 -10.78
CA LEU A 100 13.85 2.16 -10.92
C LEU A 100 13.68 1.44 -9.57
N ARG A 101 14.56 1.72 -8.60
CA ARG A 101 14.46 1.12 -7.25
C ARG A 101 13.33 1.73 -6.46
N GLN A 102 13.16 3.06 -6.53
CA GLN A 102 12.13 3.80 -5.81
C GLN A 102 10.72 3.38 -6.25
N SER A 103 10.46 3.25 -7.56
CA SER A 103 9.12 2.89 -8.05
C SER A 103 8.61 1.57 -7.47
N THR A 104 9.50 0.59 -7.28
CA THR A 104 9.16 -0.72 -6.72
C THR A 104 8.84 -0.63 -5.23
N LEU A 105 9.65 0.13 -4.49
CA LEU A 105 9.45 0.31 -3.05
C LEU A 105 8.15 1.06 -2.76
N VAL A 106 7.83 2.07 -3.58
CA VAL A 106 6.56 2.80 -3.47
C VAL A 106 5.38 1.86 -3.73
N GLU A 107 5.41 1.08 -4.79
CA GLU A 107 4.34 0.12 -5.09
C GLU A 107 4.15 -0.92 -3.97
N TYR A 108 5.26 -1.48 -3.47
CA TYR A 108 5.24 -2.39 -2.33
C TYR A 108 4.67 -1.73 -1.08
N SER A 109 5.10 -0.50 -0.76
CA SER A 109 4.66 0.23 0.41
C SER A 109 3.17 0.58 0.35
N VAL A 110 2.65 0.92 -0.82
CA VAL A 110 1.21 1.18 -1.03
C VAL A 110 0.41 -0.10 -0.82
N ASN A 111 0.80 -1.21 -1.44
CA ASN A 111 0.10 -2.49 -1.29
C ASN A 111 0.13 -2.97 0.18
N TYR A 112 1.30 -2.89 0.83
CA TYR A 112 1.44 -3.21 2.25
C TYR A 112 0.53 -2.35 3.13
N GLY A 113 0.50 -1.04 2.88
CA GLY A 113 -0.36 -0.09 3.60
C GLY A 113 -1.85 -0.41 3.46
N ILE A 114 -2.30 -0.88 2.29
CA ILE A 114 -3.68 -1.30 2.07
C ILE A 114 -4.03 -2.53 2.94
N HIS A 115 -3.19 -3.55 2.92
CA HIS A 115 -3.39 -4.75 3.73
C HIS A 115 -3.39 -4.41 5.22
N GLU A 116 -2.44 -3.59 5.67
CA GLU A 116 -2.35 -3.19 7.07
C GLU A 116 -3.56 -2.36 7.51
N ALA A 117 -3.98 -1.37 6.72
CA ALA A 117 -5.17 -0.58 7.02
C ALA A 117 -6.44 -1.44 7.10
N TYR A 118 -6.56 -2.48 6.25
CA TYR A 118 -7.69 -3.41 6.35
C TYR A 118 -7.59 -4.31 7.60
N ASN A 119 -6.39 -4.76 7.98
CA ASN A 119 -6.19 -5.46 9.25
C ASN A 119 -6.62 -4.60 10.44
N GLN A 120 -6.28 -3.31 10.44
CA GLN A 120 -6.75 -2.37 11.47
C GLN A 120 -8.28 -2.23 11.49
N CYS A 121 -8.96 -2.28 10.34
CA CYS A 121 -10.43 -2.33 10.29
C CYS A 121 -10.97 -3.59 10.98
N ILE A 122 -10.33 -4.75 10.77
CA ILE A 122 -10.68 -6.01 11.44
C ILE A 122 -10.47 -5.90 12.94
N GLU A 123 -9.34 -5.34 13.40
CA GLU A 123 -9.09 -5.12 14.84
C GLU A 123 -10.18 -4.26 15.47
N TYR A 124 -10.64 -3.19 14.81
CA TYR A 124 -11.78 -2.40 15.32
C TYR A 124 -13.07 -3.22 15.47
N LEU A 125 -13.33 -4.19 14.59
CA LEU A 125 -14.48 -5.08 14.72
C LEU A 125 -14.31 -6.04 15.91
N ILE A 126 -13.10 -6.57 16.11
CA ILE A 126 -12.75 -7.45 17.22
C ILE A 126 -12.91 -6.70 18.55
N ASP A 127 -12.34 -5.51 18.66
CA ASP A 127 -12.44 -4.67 19.85
C ASP A 127 -13.90 -4.32 20.18
N ALA A 128 -14.69 -3.95 19.17
CA ALA A 128 -16.11 -3.66 19.37
C ALA A 128 -16.89 -4.90 19.83
N LYS A 129 -16.54 -6.09 19.31
CA LYS A 129 -17.14 -7.36 19.72
C LYS A 129 -16.78 -7.69 21.16
N GLU A 130 -15.51 -7.61 21.54
CA GLU A 130 -15.06 -7.88 22.91
C GLU A 130 -15.63 -6.88 23.90
N SER A 131 -15.75 -5.60 23.52
CA SER A 131 -16.42 -4.59 24.34
C SER A 131 -17.87 -4.97 24.68
N ILE A 132 -18.65 -5.45 23.72
CA ILE A 132 -20.01 -5.98 23.99
C ILE A 132 -19.95 -7.26 24.81
N GLY A 133 -18.97 -8.13 24.52
CA GLY A 133 -18.70 -9.35 25.27
C GLY A 133 -18.48 -9.07 26.76
N ASP A 134 -17.68 -8.07 27.09
CA ASP A 134 -17.41 -7.63 28.45
C ASP A 134 -18.64 -7.07 29.13
N LYS A 135 -19.40 -6.18 28.46
CA LYS A 135 -20.67 -5.68 29.01
C LYS A 135 -21.67 -6.80 29.29
N ARG A 136 -21.69 -7.83 28.46
CA ARG A 136 -22.48 -9.03 28.73
C ARG A 136 -21.97 -9.79 29.95
N ARG A 137 -20.65 -9.99 30.08
CA ARG A 137 -20.02 -10.67 31.22
C ARG A 137 -20.24 -9.90 32.53
N GLU A 138 -20.23 -8.57 32.51
CA GLU A 138 -20.54 -7.71 33.66
C GLU A 138 -21.94 -8.04 34.23
N ILE A 139 -22.98 -8.07 33.38
CA ILE A 139 -24.35 -8.41 33.81
C ILE A 139 -24.45 -9.84 34.35
N GLN A 140 -23.68 -10.78 33.77
CA GLN A 140 -23.65 -12.17 34.26
C GLN A 140 -23.03 -12.28 35.66
N ASN A 141 -22.11 -11.38 36.01
CA ASN A 141 -21.50 -11.26 37.35
C ASN A 141 -22.25 -10.27 38.25
N SER A 142 -23.54 -10.04 37.99
CA SER A 142 -24.43 -9.19 38.80
C SER A 142 -24.05 -7.70 38.82
N ILE A 143 -23.26 -7.22 37.87
CA ILE A 143 -23.00 -5.79 37.67
C ILE A 143 -24.08 -5.24 36.73
N ILE A 144 -24.97 -4.41 37.26
CA ILE A 144 -26.10 -3.84 36.51
C ILE A 144 -25.66 -2.52 35.88
N PRO A 145 -25.80 -2.33 34.55
CA PRO A 145 -25.46 -1.08 33.90
C PRO A 145 -26.42 0.04 34.30
N GLU A 146 -25.87 1.22 34.58
CA GLU A 146 -26.66 2.41 34.87
C GLU A 146 -27.40 2.91 33.61
N LYS A 147 -28.58 3.51 33.82
CA LYS A 147 -29.40 4.10 32.74
C LYS A 147 -28.64 5.12 31.88
N ILE A 148 -27.72 5.88 32.50
CA ILE A 148 -26.88 6.87 31.80
C ILE A 148 -26.04 6.26 30.68
N SER A 149 -25.67 4.98 30.81
CA SER A 149 -24.94 4.24 29.78
C SER A 149 -25.70 4.23 28.46
N PHE A 150 -27.03 4.27 28.47
CA PHE A 150 -27.86 4.16 27.26
C PHE A 150 -28.23 5.51 26.63
N LEU A 151 -28.02 6.63 27.32
CA LEU A 151 -28.47 7.96 26.90
C LEU A 151 -27.56 8.63 25.84
N TYR A 152 -26.24 8.41 25.94
CA TYR A 152 -25.24 9.12 25.13
C TYR A 152 -24.43 8.18 24.23
N ASN A 153 -23.87 8.70 23.14
CA ASN A 153 -23.10 7.93 22.17
C ASN A 153 -21.95 7.14 22.82
N ARG A 154 -20.95 7.81 23.38
CA ARG A 154 -19.71 7.14 23.83
C ARG A 154 -19.92 6.17 24.98
N SER A 155 -20.93 6.41 25.82
CA SER A 155 -21.28 5.53 26.93
C SER A 155 -22.13 4.33 26.50
N ASN A 156 -22.77 4.41 25.32
CA ASN A 156 -23.67 3.37 24.83
C ASN A 156 -22.88 2.11 24.45
N PRO A 157 -23.22 0.94 25.03
CA PRO A 157 -22.52 -0.33 24.76
C PRO A 157 -22.44 -0.72 23.28
N PHE A 158 -23.38 -0.25 22.44
CA PHE A 158 -23.45 -0.59 21.02
C PHE A 158 -22.74 0.44 20.11
N TYR A 159 -22.27 1.57 20.66
CA TYR A 159 -21.70 2.65 19.84
C TYR A 159 -20.36 2.27 19.20
N SER A 160 -19.54 1.49 19.90
CA SER A 160 -18.28 0.96 19.36
C SER A 160 -18.53 0.11 18.11
N SER A 161 -19.61 -0.67 18.09
CA SER A 161 -20.02 -1.47 16.93
C SER A 161 -20.35 -0.60 15.72
N THR A 162 -21.13 0.47 15.92
CA THR A 162 -21.43 1.42 14.84
C THR A 162 -20.15 2.04 14.27
N LYS A 163 -19.22 2.45 15.14
CA LYS A 163 -17.95 3.04 14.70
C LYS A 163 -17.11 2.04 13.90
N ALA A 164 -16.92 0.83 14.41
CA ALA A 164 -16.12 -0.21 13.76
C ALA A 164 -16.70 -0.61 12.39
N LEU A 165 -18.02 -0.79 12.31
CA LEU A 165 -18.71 -1.12 11.07
C LEU A 165 -18.60 0.02 10.04
N ARG A 166 -18.81 1.28 10.45
CA ARG A 166 -18.69 2.43 9.54
C ARG A 166 -17.28 2.59 8.98
N ILE A 167 -16.25 2.40 9.81
CA ILE A 167 -14.85 2.46 9.37
C ILE A 167 -14.58 1.34 8.36
N THR A 168 -14.97 0.11 8.70
CA THR A 168 -14.76 -1.06 7.83
C THR A 168 -15.50 -0.92 6.50
N ASN A 169 -16.78 -0.51 6.53
CA ASN A 169 -17.60 -0.28 5.34
C ASN A 169 -17.06 0.86 4.49
N GLY A 170 -16.64 1.97 5.12
CA GLY A 170 -16.05 3.11 4.43
C GLY A 170 -14.76 2.73 3.71
N TYR A 171 -13.88 2.00 4.39
CA TYR A 171 -12.63 1.54 3.80
C TYR A 171 -12.84 0.50 2.70
N SER A 172 -13.76 -0.45 2.91
CA SER A 172 -14.14 -1.45 1.88
C SER A 172 -14.72 -0.78 0.64
N SER A 173 -15.60 0.22 0.80
CA SER A 173 -16.16 1.00 -0.31
C SER A 173 -15.06 1.77 -1.06
N HIS A 174 -14.09 2.33 -0.33
CA HIS A 174 -12.94 2.98 -0.94
C HIS A 174 -12.11 1.99 -1.79
N LEU A 175 -11.87 0.78 -1.29
CA LEU A 175 -11.17 -0.28 -2.03
C LEU A 175 -11.92 -0.76 -3.28
N VAL A 176 -13.25 -0.77 -3.25
CA VAL A 176 -14.08 -1.01 -4.45
C VAL A 176 -13.82 0.09 -5.48
N ASN A 177 -13.85 1.37 -5.06
CA ASN A 177 -13.68 2.51 -5.97
C ASN A 177 -12.30 2.55 -6.64
N ILE A 178 -11.24 2.12 -5.94
CA ILE A 178 -9.89 2.04 -6.53
C ILE A 178 -9.58 0.68 -7.19
N GLY A 179 -10.56 -0.22 -7.28
CA GLY A 179 -10.41 -1.54 -7.92
C GLY A 179 -9.51 -2.52 -7.19
N LYS A 180 -9.25 -2.31 -5.89
CA LYS A 180 -8.34 -3.13 -5.07
C LYS A 180 -9.02 -4.17 -4.19
N ILE A 181 -10.34 -4.10 -4.02
CA ILE A 181 -11.08 -5.01 -3.13
C ILE A 181 -10.89 -6.50 -3.49
N ASP A 182 -10.72 -6.81 -4.79
CA ASP A 182 -10.56 -8.17 -5.29
C ASP A 182 -9.22 -8.80 -4.85
N GLU A 183 -8.20 -7.98 -4.56
CA GLU A 183 -6.92 -8.44 -3.99
C GLU A 183 -7.06 -8.80 -2.50
N LEU A 184 -8.13 -8.32 -1.83
CA LEU A 184 -8.37 -8.47 -0.40
C LEU A 184 -9.50 -9.43 -0.04
N VAL A 185 -9.97 -10.29 -0.97
CA VAL A 185 -11.10 -11.22 -0.72
C VAL A 185 -10.97 -11.99 0.60
N LYS A 186 -9.80 -12.53 0.93
CA LYS A 186 -9.57 -13.24 2.21
C LYS A 186 -9.70 -12.34 3.43
N HIS A 187 -9.31 -11.06 3.33
CA HIS A 187 -9.46 -10.09 4.41
C HIS A 187 -10.94 -9.71 4.57
N VAL A 188 -11.66 -9.54 3.45
CA VAL A 188 -13.11 -9.33 3.45
C VAL A 188 -13.83 -10.50 4.11
N GLU A 189 -13.44 -11.75 3.84
CA GLU A 189 -14.00 -12.93 4.50
C GLU A 189 -13.74 -12.97 6.01
N ARG A 190 -12.53 -12.57 6.45
CA ARG A 190 -12.23 -12.44 7.89
C ARG A 190 -13.07 -11.34 8.53
N ALA A 191 -13.17 -10.18 7.88
CA ALA A 191 -14.05 -9.10 8.34
C ALA A 191 -15.51 -9.56 8.41
N ALA A 192 -16.01 -10.27 7.39
CA ALA A 192 -17.36 -10.81 7.35
C ALA A 192 -17.64 -11.74 8.55
N HIS A 193 -16.69 -12.59 8.92
CA HIS A 193 -16.81 -13.40 10.13
C HIS A 193 -17.01 -12.53 11.38
N HIS A 194 -16.17 -11.50 11.56
CA HIS A 194 -16.27 -10.61 12.73
C HIS A 194 -17.51 -9.70 12.69
N VAL A 195 -17.99 -9.29 11.51
CA VAL A 195 -19.26 -8.56 11.34
C VAL A 195 -20.44 -9.41 11.83
N GLU A 196 -20.49 -10.69 11.45
CA GLU A 196 -21.52 -11.62 11.92
C GLU A 196 -21.44 -11.83 13.43
N GLU A 197 -20.24 -12.09 13.96
CA GLU A 197 -20.05 -12.26 15.41
C GLU A 197 -20.46 -11.00 16.19
N LEU A 198 -20.08 -9.81 15.72
CA LEU A 198 -20.43 -8.54 16.35
C LEU A 198 -21.95 -8.34 16.42
N ALA A 199 -22.67 -8.64 15.33
CA ALA A 199 -24.12 -8.62 15.31
C ALA A 199 -24.71 -9.67 16.28
N GLY A 200 -24.14 -10.88 16.29
CA GLY A 200 -24.55 -11.97 17.17
C GLY A 200 -24.37 -11.63 18.66
N PHE A 201 -23.24 -11.02 19.04
CA PHE A 201 -22.96 -10.55 20.39
C PHE A 201 -23.89 -9.41 20.79
N SER A 202 -24.13 -8.46 19.88
CA SER A 202 -25.09 -7.36 20.09
C SER A 202 -26.49 -7.92 20.41
N ARG A 203 -26.96 -8.90 19.63
CA ARG A 203 -28.24 -9.59 19.87
C ARG A 203 -28.25 -10.31 21.23
N LYS A 204 -27.19 -11.06 21.57
CA LYS A 204 -27.08 -11.78 22.84
C LYS A 204 -27.08 -10.84 24.04
N TYR A 205 -26.40 -9.70 23.94
CA TYR A 205 -26.39 -8.69 24.98
C TYR A 205 -27.77 -8.05 25.14
N LEU A 206 -28.44 -7.71 24.03
CA LEU A 206 -29.80 -7.18 24.04
C LEU A 206 -30.81 -8.15 24.69
N ASN A 207 -30.72 -9.44 24.40
CA ASN A 207 -31.52 -10.48 25.05
C ASN A 207 -31.32 -10.52 26.56
N LEU A 208 -30.08 -10.35 27.01
CA LEU A 208 -29.74 -10.37 28.43
C LEU A 208 -30.29 -9.13 29.15
N LEU A 209 -30.22 -7.96 28.52
CA LEU A 209 -30.84 -6.74 29.04
C LEU A 209 -32.35 -6.91 29.23
N GLN A 210 -33.03 -7.55 28.28
CA GLN A 210 -34.46 -7.84 28.36
C GLN A 210 -34.80 -8.86 29.45
N SER A 211 -34.06 -9.97 29.54
CA SER A 211 -34.35 -11.02 30.53
C SER A 211 -34.10 -10.58 31.98
N LYS A 212 -33.19 -9.62 32.18
CA LYS A 212 -32.91 -8.99 33.48
C LYS A 212 -33.76 -7.74 33.74
N ASN A 213 -34.70 -7.41 32.85
CA ASN A 213 -35.59 -6.25 32.95
C ASN A 213 -34.85 -4.91 33.16
N ILE A 214 -33.71 -4.73 32.49
CA ILE A 214 -32.89 -3.51 32.56
C ILE A 214 -33.49 -2.42 31.65
N ASP A 215 -33.54 -1.18 32.13
CA ASP A 215 -34.05 -0.03 31.36
C ASP A 215 -33.03 0.47 30.31
N TRP A 216 -32.92 -0.24 29.19
CA TRP A 216 -32.04 0.11 28.06
C TRP A 216 -32.75 0.90 26.94
N LYS A 217 -34.09 0.96 26.98
CA LYS A 217 -34.96 1.49 25.92
C LYS A 217 -34.89 3.02 25.89
N GLN A 218 -33.87 3.55 25.24
CA GLN A 218 -33.65 4.99 25.03
C GLN A 218 -33.62 5.29 23.54
N ASP A 219 -34.13 6.45 23.11
CA ASP A 219 -34.13 6.89 21.70
C ASP A 219 -32.75 6.78 21.06
N ARG A 220 -31.71 7.12 21.84
CA ARG A 220 -30.33 7.03 21.38
C ARG A 220 -29.91 5.58 21.14
N THR A 221 -30.21 4.67 22.06
CA THR A 221 -29.91 3.24 21.90
C THR A 221 -30.62 2.66 20.69
N PHE A 222 -31.88 3.02 20.46
CA PHE A 222 -32.61 2.58 19.27
C PHE A 222 -31.95 3.06 17.98
N SER A 223 -31.62 4.35 17.89
CA SER A 223 -30.91 4.91 16.74
C SER A 223 -29.57 4.20 16.48
N ILE A 224 -28.79 3.92 17.53
CA ILE A 224 -27.51 3.21 17.41
C ILE A 224 -27.72 1.77 16.94
N LEU A 225 -28.63 1.01 17.55
CA LEU A 225 -28.91 -0.38 17.18
C LEU A 225 -29.42 -0.51 15.74
N LEU A 226 -30.30 0.39 15.30
CA LEU A 226 -30.76 0.44 13.91
C LEU A 226 -29.59 0.72 12.97
N THR A 227 -28.72 1.68 13.32
CA THR A 227 -27.51 1.97 12.55
C THR A 227 -26.58 0.76 12.48
N VAL A 228 -26.38 0.02 13.58
CA VAL A 228 -25.59 -1.23 13.57
C VAL A 228 -26.19 -2.21 12.57
N CYS A 229 -27.51 -2.43 12.61
CA CYS A 229 -28.17 -3.35 11.69
C CYS A 229 -28.02 -2.91 10.22
N ASP A 230 -28.19 -1.62 9.94
CA ASP A 230 -28.07 -1.07 8.59
C ASP A 230 -26.63 -1.19 8.05
N GLN A 231 -25.63 -0.97 8.90
CA GLN A 231 -24.23 -1.13 8.52
C GLN A 231 -23.83 -2.61 8.33
N VAL A 232 -24.38 -3.52 9.13
CA VAL A 232 -24.19 -4.97 8.94
C VAL A 232 -24.81 -5.40 7.61
N ASP A 233 -26.07 -5.03 7.35
CA ASP A 233 -26.74 -5.40 6.11
C ASP A 233 -26.06 -4.78 4.89
N TYR A 234 -25.59 -3.53 4.99
CA TYR A 234 -24.79 -2.89 3.94
C TYR A 234 -23.51 -3.68 3.64
N PHE A 235 -22.77 -4.11 4.67
CA PHE A 235 -21.56 -4.91 4.47
C PHE A 235 -21.88 -6.20 3.71
N VAL A 236 -22.94 -6.90 4.16
CA VAL A 236 -23.41 -8.16 3.56
C VAL A 236 -23.79 -7.96 2.10
N ASP A 237 -24.56 -6.92 1.81
CA ASP A 237 -25.13 -6.69 0.48
C ASP A 237 -24.10 -6.14 -0.52
N GLN A 238 -23.02 -5.49 -0.07
CA GLN A 238 -22.03 -4.87 -0.95
C GLN A 238 -20.74 -5.69 -1.13
N PHE A 239 -20.30 -6.43 -0.11
CA PHE A 239 -18.94 -6.99 -0.12
C PHE A 239 -18.87 -8.52 -0.13
N ILE A 240 -19.98 -9.22 0.07
CA ILE A 240 -19.98 -10.70 0.18
C ILE A 240 -19.99 -11.40 -1.18
N GLU A 241 -20.55 -10.80 -2.23
CA GLU A 241 -20.81 -11.46 -3.52
C GLU A 241 -19.55 -12.10 -4.14
N LYS A 242 -18.39 -11.46 -4.00
CA LYS A 242 -17.11 -11.95 -4.53
C LYS A 242 -16.33 -12.88 -3.58
N THR A 243 -16.90 -13.21 -2.43
CA THR A 243 -16.28 -14.08 -1.43
C THR A 243 -16.79 -15.52 -1.54
N SER A 244 -16.10 -16.46 -0.89
CA SER A 244 -16.58 -17.84 -0.78
C SER A 244 -17.94 -17.95 -0.07
N TYR A 245 -18.31 -16.99 0.77
CA TYR A 245 -19.60 -16.95 1.48
C TYR A 245 -20.81 -16.66 0.57
N ALA A 246 -20.59 -16.24 -0.68
CA ALA A 246 -21.67 -16.08 -1.65
C ALA A 246 -22.22 -17.41 -2.18
N SER A 247 -21.39 -18.46 -2.20
CA SER A 247 -21.73 -19.74 -2.83
C SER A 247 -21.59 -20.95 -1.91
N ARG A 248 -20.78 -20.86 -0.85
CA ARG A 248 -20.57 -21.98 0.08
C ARG A 248 -21.49 -21.85 1.29
N PRO A 249 -22.00 -22.99 1.81
CA PRO A 249 -22.72 -23.01 3.07
C PRO A 249 -21.85 -22.45 4.21
N TYR A 250 -22.45 -21.59 5.02
CA TYR A 250 -21.90 -21.03 6.26
C TYR A 250 -22.58 -21.72 7.45
N LYS A 251 -21.88 -21.82 8.59
CA LYS A 251 -22.33 -22.38 9.89
C LYS A 251 -23.69 -23.11 9.89
N GLY A 252 -23.68 -24.44 10.02
CA GLY A 252 -24.91 -25.23 10.12
C GLY A 252 -25.64 -25.43 8.79
N GLY A 253 -25.01 -25.09 7.65
CA GLY A 253 -25.51 -25.40 6.31
C GLY A 253 -26.32 -24.29 5.62
N GLY A 254 -26.55 -23.15 6.29
CA GLY A 254 -27.28 -22.01 5.71
C GLY A 254 -26.37 -21.04 4.94
N MET A 255 -26.94 -20.14 4.14
CA MET A 255 -26.15 -19.10 3.47
C MET A 255 -25.76 -17.99 4.46
N TYR A 256 -24.54 -17.47 4.34
CA TYR A 256 -24.03 -16.40 5.23
C TYR A 256 -25.00 -15.21 5.31
N ARG A 257 -25.49 -14.75 4.16
CA ARG A 257 -26.44 -13.63 4.05
C ARG A 257 -27.70 -13.86 4.90
N ASP A 258 -28.26 -15.06 4.84
CA ASP A 258 -29.50 -15.39 5.55
C ASP A 258 -29.29 -15.45 7.06
N VAL A 259 -28.17 -16.04 7.49
CA VAL A 259 -27.78 -16.09 8.91
C VAL A 259 -27.65 -14.68 9.48
N VAL A 260 -26.90 -13.80 8.78
CA VAL A 260 -26.67 -12.43 9.26
C VAL A 260 -27.95 -11.59 9.23
N LYS A 261 -28.74 -11.66 8.15
CA LYS A 261 -30.02 -10.93 8.05
C LYS A 261 -31.04 -11.39 9.10
N SER A 262 -31.04 -12.67 9.47
CA SER A 262 -31.86 -13.18 10.57
C SER A 262 -31.50 -12.51 11.91
N ILE A 263 -30.21 -12.31 12.19
CA ILE A 263 -29.72 -11.63 13.40
C ILE A 263 -30.16 -10.16 13.41
N THR A 264 -29.96 -9.42 12.31
CA THR A 264 -30.31 -8.00 12.23
C THR A 264 -31.83 -7.79 12.32
N ASN A 265 -32.63 -8.66 11.69
CA ASN A 265 -34.09 -8.63 11.79
C ASN A 265 -34.61 -8.86 13.22
N ASP A 266 -34.00 -9.78 13.97
CA ASP A 266 -34.37 -10.00 15.38
C ASP A 266 -34.04 -8.78 16.26
N ILE A 267 -32.89 -8.13 16.06
CA ILE A 267 -32.53 -6.88 16.76
C ILE A 267 -33.55 -5.77 16.42
N ARG A 268 -33.87 -5.58 15.13
CA ARG A 268 -34.89 -4.60 14.70
C ARG A 268 -36.26 -4.88 15.31
N GLY A 269 -36.67 -6.15 15.38
CA GLY A 269 -37.94 -6.57 15.99
C GLY A 269 -38.04 -6.14 17.46
N LYS A 270 -36.93 -6.21 18.21
CA LYS A 270 -36.87 -5.76 19.61
C LYS A 270 -36.89 -4.25 19.77
N CYS A 271 -36.45 -3.51 18.76
CA CYS A 271 -36.55 -2.05 18.74
C CYS A 271 -37.98 -1.58 18.41
N ARG A 272 -38.77 -2.36 17.66
CA ARG A 272 -40.16 -2.02 17.27
C ARG A 272 -41.21 -2.33 18.34
N LYS A 273 -40.96 -3.34 19.21
CA LYS A 273 -41.87 -3.67 20.32
C LYS A 273 -41.67 -2.69 21.49
N SER A 274 -42.18 -1.47 21.30
CA SER A 274 -42.44 -0.49 22.36
C SER A 274 -43.93 -0.30 22.51
#